data_AF-A0A2C5Z1Q4-F1
#
_entry.id   AF-A0A2C5Z1Q4-F1
#
_cell.length_a   1.000
_cell.length_b   1.000
_cell.length_c   1.000
_cell.angle_alpha   90.00
_cell.angle_beta   90.00
_cell.angle_gamma   90.00
#
_symmetry.space_group_name_H-M   'P 1'
#
loop_
_entity.id
_entity.type
_entity.pdbx_description
1 polymer ?
#
loop_
_entity_poly.entity_id
_entity_poly.type
_entity_poly.pdbx_seq_one_letter_code
_entity_poly.pdbx_strand_id
1 'polypeptide(L)'
;MHSTFVSFKAKNSLTVSLSPQESILQGEQRLFRARIVEDGHEHYLSLLQDRTTRALRLQASTSDAEATSCPIWTAFVTHQSASSTWLTRVSRYRVSLADVQLFVFCSSYSPQKQCRGIAGAFQIDFVDAEGSYAVPVLPAAKT
;
A
#
# COMPACT_ATOMS: atom_id res chain seq x y z
N MET A 1 -7.22 0.63 -13.34
CA MET A 1 -6.72 1.52 -14.41
C MET A 1 -6.32 2.90 -13.92
N HIS A 2 -7.01 3.51 -12.94
CA HIS A 2 -6.67 4.83 -12.40
C HIS A 2 -5.23 4.95 -11.88
N SER A 3 -4.79 4.07 -10.96
CA SER A 3 -3.43 4.13 -10.42
C SER A 3 -2.35 3.94 -11.49
N THR A 4 -2.61 3.13 -12.52
CA THR A 4 -1.72 2.98 -13.68
C THR A 4 -1.55 4.30 -14.44
N PHE A 5 -2.65 4.99 -14.72
CA PHE A 5 -2.64 6.29 -15.39
C PHE A 5 -1.91 7.36 -14.57
N VAL A 6 -2.17 7.40 -13.26
CA VAL A 6 -1.51 8.34 -12.34
C VAL A 6 -0.01 8.10 -12.28
N SER A 7 0.43 6.85 -12.14
CA SER A 7 1.85 6.51 -12.14
C SER A 7 2.53 6.85 -13.46
N PHE A 8 1.85 6.68 -14.60
CA PHE A 8 2.39 7.05 -15.90
C PHE A 8 2.50 8.58 -16.05
N LYS A 9 1.45 9.31 -15.65
CA LYS A 9 1.42 10.77 -15.65
C LYS A 9 2.50 11.33 -14.70
N ALA A 10 2.74 10.71 -13.55
CA ALA A 10 3.80 11.12 -12.60
C ALA A 10 5.21 10.96 -13.14
N LYS A 11 5.42 9.96 -14.01
CA LYS A 11 6.74 9.62 -14.58
C LYS A 11 7.02 10.32 -15.91
N ASN A 12 6.05 11.04 -16.46
CA ASN A 12 6.21 11.79 -17.68
C ASN A 12 6.91 13.14 -17.37
N SER A 13 8.07 13.38 -18.00
CA SER A 13 8.85 14.61 -17.85
C SER A 13 8.12 15.87 -18.32
N LEU A 14 7.04 15.72 -19.09
CA LEU A 14 6.19 16.81 -19.55
C LEU A 14 5.01 17.11 -18.60
N THR A 15 4.83 16.32 -17.54
CA THR A 15 3.76 16.56 -16.56
C THR A 15 4.16 17.69 -15.63
N VAL A 16 3.47 18.82 -15.75
CA VAL A 16 3.73 20.04 -14.96
C VAL A 16 3.23 19.92 -13.52
N SER A 17 2.13 19.20 -13.29
CA SER A 17 1.58 18.96 -11.94
C SER A 17 0.62 17.77 -11.94
N LEU A 18 0.65 17.00 -10.85
CA LEU A 18 -0.36 16.03 -10.49
C LEU A 18 -1.10 16.53 -9.26
N SER A 19 -2.43 16.59 -9.33
CA SER A 19 -3.17 17.03 -8.16
C SER A 19 -3.15 15.91 -7.09
N PRO A 20 -3.05 16.26 -5.80
CA PRO A 20 -3.13 15.31 -4.69
C PRO A 20 -4.32 14.33 -4.78
N GLN A 21 -5.46 14.84 -5.24
CA GLN A 21 -6.70 14.07 -5.39
C GLN A 21 -6.65 13.11 -6.58
N GLU A 22 -5.80 13.33 -7.58
CA GLU A 22 -5.61 12.37 -8.69
C GLU A 22 -4.96 11.06 -8.19
N SER A 23 -4.29 11.05 -7.03
CA SER A 23 -3.70 9.81 -6.47
C SER A 23 -4.69 8.94 -5.68
N ILE A 24 -5.84 9.51 -5.30
CA ILE A 24 -6.92 8.88 -4.54
C ILE A 24 -8.09 8.68 -5.51
N LEU A 25 -8.72 7.51 -5.53
CA LEU A 25 -9.92 7.37 -6.38
C LEU A 25 -11.03 8.28 -5.85
N GLN A 26 -11.80 8.90 -6.74
CA GLN A 26 -12.99 9.64 -6.32
C GLN A 26 -13.92 8.69 -5.55
N GLY A 27 -14.23 9.04 -4.30
CA GLY A 27 -15.01 8.21 -3.39
C GLY A 27 -14.19 7.44 -2.36
N GLU A 28 -12.85 7.43 -2.43
CA GLU A 28 -12.01 6.88 -1.37
C GLU A 28 -11.66 7.91 -0.30
N GLN A 29 -11.30 7.43 0.89
CA GLN A 29 -10.73 8.21 1.98
C GLN A 29 -9.48 7.50 2.51
N ARG A 30 -8.48 8.28 2.93
CA ARG A 30 -7.29 7.74 3.58
C ARG A 30 -7.58 7.53 5.07
N LEU A 31 -7.48 6.29 5.53
CA LEU A 31 -7.65 5.93 6.95
C LEU A 31 -6.35 6.09 7.73
N PHE A 32 -5.23 5.78 7.08
CA PHE A 32 -3.93 5.74 7.73
C PHE A 32 -2.82 5.95 6.71
N ARG A 33 -1.70 6.48 7.20
CA ARG A 33 -0.45 6.57 6.47
C ARG A 33 0.74 6.38 7.41
N ALA A 34 1.76 5.63 6.96
CA ALA A 34 3.04 5.54 7.66
C ALA A 34 4.21 5.35 6.72
N ARG A 35 5.40 5.61 7.27
CA ARG A 35 6.67 5.36 6.60
C ARG A 35 7.03 3.89 6.67
N ILE A 36 7.40 3.34 5.52
CA ILE A 36 7.91 1.99 5.37
C ILE A 36 9.29 2.04 4.74
N VAL A 37 10.09 1.00 4.96
CA VAL A 37 11.38 0.81 4.30
C VAL A 37 11.26 -0.37 3.34
N GLU A 38 11.52 -0.13 2.06
CA GLU A 38 11.58 -1.19 1.06
C GLU A 38 12.89 -1.05 0.28
N ASP A 39 13.69 -2.12 0.20
CA ASP A 39 14.96 -2.15 -0.56
C ASP A 39 15.91 -0.98 -0.21
N GLY A 40 15.96 -0.59 1.07
CA GLY A 40 16.81 0.50 1.58
C GLY A 40 16.29 1.91 1.32
N HIS A 41 15.11 2.06 0.74
CA HIS A 41 14.49 3.35 0.47
C HIS A 41 13.25 3.55 1.34
N GLU A 42 13.06 4.76 1.85
CA GLU A 42 11.85 5.13 2.57
C GLU A 42 10.70 5.41 1.59
N HIS A 43 9.55 4.81 1.87
CA HIS A 43 8.32 4.99 1.12
C HIS A 43 7.18 5.25 2.09
N TYR A 44 6.02 5.64 1.55
CA TYR A 44 4.82 5.89 2.32
C TYR A 44 3.76 4.84 2.00
N LEU A 45 3.36 4.07 3.00
CA LEU A 45 2.21 3.18 2.91
C LEU A 45 0.96 3.94 3.32
N SER A 46 -0.07 3.91 2.49
CA SER A 46 -1.40 4.43 2.81
C SER A 46 -2.43 3.30 2.83
N LEU A 47 -3.33 3.32 3.81
CA LEU A 47 -4.56 2.54 3.79
C LEU A 47 -5.70 3.44 3.32
N LEU A 48 -6.26 3.09 2.17
CA LEU A 48 -7.37 3.77 1.52
C LEU A 48 -8.64 2.92 1.69
N GLN A 49 -9.78 3.59 1.87
CA GLN A 49 -11.07 2.96 2.00
C GLN A 49 -12.08 3.62 1.06
N ASP A 50 -12.80 2.82 0.28
CA ASP A 50 -13.94 3.28 -0.48
C ASP A 50 -15.10 3.67 0.45
N ARG A 51 -15.64 4.88 0.30
CA ARG A 51 -16.68 5.43 1.21
C ARG A 51 -18.00 4.66 1.11
N THR A 52 -18.30 4.09 -0.05
CA THR A 52 -19.58 3.43 -0.34
C THR A 52 -19.56 1.96 0.07
N THR A 53 -18.58 1.22 -0.43
CA THR A 53 -18.44 -0.24 -0.27
C THR A 53 -17.63 -0.62 0.95
N ARG A 54 -16.91 0.33 1.56
CA ARG A 54 -15.97 0.11 2.67
C ARG A 54 -14.78 -0.78 2.29
N ALA A 55 -14.61 -1.10 1.00
CA ALA A 55 -13.48 -1.88 0.49
C ALA A 55 -12.15 -1.18 0.77
N LEU A 56 -11.10 -1.96 1.00
CA LEU A 56 -9.81 -1.46 1.48
C LEU A 56 -8.70 -1.71 0.48
N ARG A 57 -7.80 -0.75 0.39
CA ARG A 57 -6.70 -0.74 -0.56
C ARG A 57 -5.44 -0.22 0.11
N LEU A 58 -4.37 -1.00 0.00
CA LEU A 58 -3.03 -0.58 0.35
C LEU A 58 -2.38 0.08 -0.86
N GLN A 59 -1.65 1.16 -0.63
CA GLN A 59 -0.89 1.85 -1.67
C GLN A 59 0.45 2.31 -1.10
N ALA A 60 1.54 1.93 -1.74
CA ALA A 60 2.85 2.51 -1.48
C ALA A 60 3.17 3.63 -2.46
N SER A 61 3.75 4.71 -1.97
CA SER A 61 4.19 5.84 -2.77
C SER A 61 5.56 6.38 -2.38
N THR A 62 6.19 7.11 -3.31
CA THR A 62 7.57 7.58 -3.21
C THR A 62 7.79 8.76 -2.26
N SER A 63 6.75 9.52 -1.92
CA SER A 63 6.89 10.76 -1.14
C SER A 63 5.72 10.97 -0.21
N ASP A 64 5.98 11.70 0.89
CA ASP A 64 4.95 12.22 1.78
C ASP A 64 4.13 13.30 1.09
N ALA A 65 4.81 14.18 0.36
CA ALA A 65 4.19 15.35 -0.22
C ALA A 65 3.19 14.90 -1.28
N GLU A 66 1.94 15.29 -1.07
CA GLU A 66 0.81 14.84 -1.88
C GLU A 66 0.94 15.28 -3.35
N ALA A 67 1.67 16.37 -3.61
CA ALA A 67 1.98 16.89 -4.94
C ALA A 67 3.07 16.10 -5.71
N THR A 68 3.89 15.31 -5.03
CA THR A 68 4.99 14.54 -5.65
C THR A 68 4.88 13.03 -5.39
N SER A 69 3.80 12.60 -4.74
CA SER A 69 3.53 11.21 -4.40
C SER A 69 3.17 10.41 -5.65
N CYS A 70 4.09 9.57 -6.13
CA CYS A 70 3.85 8.62 -7.21
C CYS A 70 3.54 7.23 -6.64
N PRO A 71 2.45 6.55 -7.06
CA PRO A 71 2.20 5.18 -6.65
C PRO A 71 3.28 4.24 -7.21
N ILE A 72 3.86 3.41 -6.34
CA ILE A 72 4.83 2.36 -6.69
C ILE A 72 4.08 1.07 -6.96
N TRP A 73 3.21 0.69 -6.02
CA TRP A 73 2.34 -0.46 -6.11
C TRP A 73 1.04 -0.22 -5.32
N THR A 74 0.01 -0.99 -5.65
CA THR A 74 -1.23 -1.05 -4.87
C THR A 74 -1.67 -2.49 -4.68
N ALA A 75 -2.36 -2.78 -3.58
CA ALA A 75 -2.93 -4.08 -3.29
C ALA A 75 -4.35 -3.90 -2.75
N PHE A 76 -5.29 -4.71 -3.24
CA PHE A 76 -6.65 -4.70 -2.72
C PHE A 76 -6.77 -5.73 -1.59
N VAL A 77 -7.38 -5.30 -0.49
CA VAL A 77 -7.69 -6.19 0.63
C VAL A 77 -8.99 -6.92 0.28
N THR A 78 -8.87 -8.17 -0.14
CA THR A 78 -10.00 -9.01 -0.54
C THR A 78 -10.33 -10.06 0.55
N HIS A 79 -11.18 -11.03 0.21
CA HIS A 79 -11.77 -12.01 1.15
C HIS A 79 -10.76 -12.78 2.02
N GLN A 80 -9.52 -13.01 1.54
CA GLN A 80 -8.46 -13.67 2.30
C GLN A 80 -8.10 -12.96 3.61
N SER A 81 -8.42 -11.66 3.75
CA SER A 81 -8.26 -10.91 4.99
C SER A 81 -9.14 -11.40 6.14
N ALA A 82 -10.16 -12.20 5.87
CA ALA A 82 -10.94 -12.87 6.90
C ALA A 82 -10.14 -13.96 7.65
N SER A 83 -9.04 -14.46 7.07
CA SER A 83 -8.18 -15.43 7.74
C SER A 83 -7.38 -14.79 8.87
N SER A 84 -7.35 -15.42 10.04
CA SER A 84 -6.52 -14.98 11.18
C SER A 84 -5.03 -15.01 10.88
N THR A 85 -4.61 -15.77 9.87
CA THR A 85 -3.21 -15.85 9.42
C THR A 85 -2.87 -14.86 8.32
N TRP A 86 -3.86 -14.13 7.80
CA TRP A 86 -3.65 -13.17 6.71
C TRP A 86 -2.68 -12.07 7.09
N LEU A 87 -2.86 -11.48 8.28
CA LEU A 87 -1.94 -10.49 8.84
C LEU A 87 -1.26 -11.09 10.05
N THR A 88 0.03 -11.37 9.92
CA THR A 88 0.86 -11.85 11.03
C THR A 88 1.85 -10.76 11.43
N ARG A 89 1.88 -10.42 12.72
CA ARG A 89 2.89 -9.52 13.24
C ARG A 89 4.18 -10.29 13.51
N VAL A 90 5.25 -9.93 12.81
CA VAL A 90 6.55 -10.59 12.94
C VAL A 90 7.41 -9.89 14.00
N SER A 91 7.31 -8.56 14.10
CA SER A 91 8.02 -7.78 15.12
C SER A 91 7.30 -6.47 15.46
N ARG A 92 7.87 -5.66 16.35
CA ARG A 92 7.36 -4.32 16.66
C ARG A 92 7.37 -3.35 15.47
N TYR A 93 8.10 -3.66 14.39
CA TYR A 93 8.24 -2.84 13.17
C TYR A 93 7.86 -3.60 11.90
N ARG A 94 7.54 -4.90 11.98
CA ARG A 94 7.33 -5.75 10.81
C ARG A 94 6.01 -6.49 10.87
N VAL A 95 5.25 -6.39 9.79
CA VAL A 95 4.05 -7.20 9.56
C VAL A 95 4.24 -8.03 8.30
N SER A 96 3.58 -9.18 8.25
CA SER A 96 3.59 -10.10 7.12
C SER A 96 2.15 -10.31 6.65
N LEU A 97 1.92 -10.13 5.36
CA LEU A 97 0.62 -10.33 4.72
C LEU A 97 0.67 -11.56 3.82
N ALA A 98 -0.21 -12.52 4.06
CA ALA A 98 -0.35 -13.71 3.23
C ALA A 98 -1.27 -13.44 2.04
N ASP A 99 -1.02 -14.11 0.91
CA ASP A 99 -1.90 -14.11 -0.27
C ASP A 99 -2.31 -12.70 -0.75
N VAL A 100 -1.32 -11.80 -0.83
CA VAL A 100 -1.52 -10.43 -1.32
C VAL A 100 -1.11 -10.34 -2.78
N GLN A 101 -2.03 -9.86 -3.62
CA GLN A 101 -1.75 -9.55 -5.00
C GLN A 101 -1.36 -8.07 -5.16
N LEU A 102 -0.11 -7.82 -5.55
CA LEU A 102 0.38 -6.48 -5.86
C LEU A 102 0.16 -6.14 -7.33
N PHE A 103 -0.32 -4.93 -7.57
CA PHE A 103 -0.29 -4.28 -8.87
C PHE A 103 0.83 -3.24 -8.86
N VAL A 104 1.93 -3.55 -9.53
CA VAL A 104 3.14 -2.72 -9.56
C VAL A 104 3.10 -1.77 -10.76
N PHE A 105 3.40 -0.51 -10.51
CA PHE A 105 3.47 0.55 -11.54
C PHE A 105 4.90 1.04 -11.79
N CYS A 106 5.88 0.49 -11.07
CA CYS A 106 7.29 0.80 -11.25
C CYS A 106 8.06 -0.41 -11.77
N SER A 107 8.62 -0.30 -12.98
CA SER A 107 9.41 -1.37 -13.61
C SER A 107 10.68 -1.74 -12.84
N SER A 108 11.24 -0.80 -12.06
CA SER A 108 12.36 -1.06 -11.18
C SER A 108 11.97 -1.69 -9.83
N TYR A 109 10.68 -1.75 -9.51
CA TYR A 109 10.21 -2.38 -8.28
C TYR A 109 9.99 -3.87 -8.48
N SER A 110 10.64 -4.69 -7.64
CA SER A 110 10.48 -6.14 -7.66
C SER A 110 9.78 -6.63 -6.39
N PRO A 111 8.52 -7.09 -6.48
CA PRO A 111 7.77 -7.68 -5.36
C PRO A 111 8.50 -8.85 -4.69
N GLN A 112 9.28 -9.60 -5.46
CA GLN A 112 10.02 -10.77 -4.97
C GLN A 112 11.02 -10.41 -3.89
N LYS A 113 11.54 -9.17 -3.89
CA LYS A 113 12.43 -8.69 -2.83
C LYS A 113 11.72 -8.56 -1.49
N GLN A 114 10.40 -8.47 -1.48
CA GLN A 114 9.57 -8.17 -0.32
C GLN A 114 8.71 -9.37 0.11
N CYS A 115 8.46 -10.29 -0.81
CA CYS A 115 7.98 -11.64 -0.52
C CYS A 115 9.08 -12.46 0.18
N ARG A 116 9.01 -12.59 1.51
CA ARG A 116 10.02 -13.27 2.34
C ARG A 116 9.36 -14.13 3.42
N GLY A 117 10.02 -15.21 3.82
CA GLY A 117 9.56 -16.09 4.89
C GLY A 117 8.65 -17.23 4.42
N ILE A 118 7.84 -17.77 5.34
CA ILE A 118 7.00 -18.95 5.09
C ILE A 118 5.99 -18.64 3.97
N ALA A 119 5.95 -19.51 2.95
CA ALA A 119 5.07 -19.43 1.78
C ALA A 119 5.18 -18.13 0.94
N GLY A 120 6.27 -17.37 1.06
CA GLY A 120 6.47 -16.16 0.24
C GLY A 120 5.57 -14.99 0.63
N ALA A 121 5.15 -14.92 1.90
CA ALA A 121 4.33 -13.83 2.41
C ALA A 121 4.99 -12.45 2.19
N PHE A 122 4.16 -11.45 1.93
CA PHE A 122 4.61 -10.08 1.66
C PHE A 122 4.90 -9.36 2.98
N GLN A 123 6.15 -9.01 3.22
CA GLN A 123 6.57 -8.36 4.47
C GLN A 123 6.56 -6.84 4.30
N ILE A 124 6.12 -6.12 5.32
CA ILE A 124 6.18 -4.66 5.35
C ILE A 124 6.98 -4.26 6.58
N ASP A 125 8.07 -3.54 6.33
CA ASP A 125 8.94 -2.96 7.33
C ASP A 125 8.58 -1.50 7.57
N PHE A 126 8.18 -1.16 8.79
CA PHE A 126 7.84 0.20 9.19
C PHE A 126 9.04 0.89 9.81
N VAL A 127 9.20 2.18 9.51
CA VAL A 127 10.19 3.03 10.18
C VAL A 127 9.79 3.22 11.65
N ASP A 128 8.51 3.50 11.89
CA ASP A 128 7.95 3.78 13.20
C ASP A 128 7.08 2.62 13.70
N ALA A 129 7.22 2.26 14.97
CA ALA A 129 6.48 1.14 15.54
C ALA A 129 4.96 1.39 15.49
N GLU A 130 4.54 2.63 15.75
CA GLU A 130 3.13 3.07 15.66
C GLU A 130 2.51 2.72 14.31
N GLY A 131 3.26 2.91 13.22
CA GLY A 131 2.78 2.61 11.88
C GLY A 131 2.41 1.14 11.70
N SER A 132 3.20 0.24 12.28
CA SER A 132 2.92 -1.20 12.25
C SER A 132 1.78 -1.64 13.18
N TYR A 133 1.42 -0.85 14.21
CA TYR A 133 0.21 -1.08 15.02
C TYR A 133 -1.05 -0.50 14.35
N ALA A 134 -0.89 0.50 13.51
CA ALA A 134 -1.98 1.21 12.84
C ALA A 134 -2.44 0.57 11.53
N VAL A 135 -1.71 -0.43 10.99
CA VAL A 135 -2.29 -1.35 10.00
C VAL A 135 -3.40 -2.12 10.72
N PRO A 136 -4.67 -1.80 10.47
CA PRO A 136 -5.74 -2.32 11.29
C PRO A 136 -5.81 -3.83 11.11
N VAL A 137 -5.98 -4.52 12.25
CA VAL A 137 -6.57 -5.85 12.30
C VAL A 137 -8.04 -5.65 11.89
N LEU A 138 -8.28 -5.63 10.59
CA LEU A 138 -9.63 -5.40 10.08
C LEU A 138 -10.48 -6.62 10.43
N PRO A 139 -11.69 -6.43 10.98
CA PRO A 139 -12.61 -7.54 11.14
C PRO A 139 -12.90 -8.07 9.74
N ALA A 140 -12.86 -9.40 9.60
CA ALA A 140 -13.33 -10.11 8.42
C ALA A 140 -14.54 -9.37 7.84
N ALA A 141 -14.50 -9.05 6.54
CA ALA A 141 -15.65 -8.54 5.83
C ALA A 141 -16.82 -9.49 6.11
N LYS A 142 -17.73 -9.08 7.01
CA LYS A 142 -18.96 -9.82 7.25
C LYS A 142 -19.76 -9.67 5.97
N THR A 143 -19.81 -10.77 5.22
CA THR A 143 -20.78 -10.98 4.15
C THR A 143 -22.17 -11.10 4.73
#